data_AF-A0A847N0V5-F1
#
_entry.id   AF-A0A847N0V5-F1
#
_cell.length_a   1.000
_cell.length_b   1.000
_cell.length_c   1.000
_cell.angle_alpha   90.00
_cell.angle_beta   90.00
_cell.angle_gamma   90.00
#
_symmetry.space_group_name_H-M   'P 1'
#
loop_
_entity.id
_entity.type
_entity.pdbx_description
1 polymer ?
#
loop_
_entity_poly.entity_id
_entity_poly.type
_entity_poly.pdbx_seq_one_letter_code
_entity_poly.pdbx_strand_id
1 'polypeptide(L)'
;LGVVQLVAGLFVIALASFFYISSGFGAGPRDSLMVLLSRKTRFSVGTCRGAIEVSVTLAGYLMGGLLGWGTLLSAVLIGFCIQITFRLLRFDPKAVKHEDLLESWRKLGTLVQKRV
;
A
#
# COMPACT_ATOMS: atom_id res chain seq x y z
N LEU A 1 -10.16 21.10 13.11
CA LEU A 1 -8.92 21.00 12.28
C LEU A 1 -8.34 19.59 12.23
N GLY A 2 -8.16 18.88 13.35
CA GLY A 2 -7.42 17.60 13.37
C GLY A 2 -7.92 16.51 12.41
N VAL A 3 -9.23 16.35 12.24
CA VAL A 3 -9.80 15.37 11.29
C VAL A 3 -9.45 15.71 9.83
N VAL A 4 -9.44 17.00 9.47
CA VAL A 4 -9.07 17.46 8.13
C VAL A 4 -7.60 17.14 7.85
N GLN A 5 -6.71 17.39 8.82
CA GLN A 5 -5.29 17.05 8.71
C GLN A 5 -5.07 15.53 8.59
N LEU A 6 -5.83 14.73 9.34
CA LEU A 6 -5.80 13.28 9.28
C LEU A 6 -6.20 12.76 7.89
N VAL A 7 -7.33 13.25 7.35
CA VAL A 7 -7.80 12.88 6.01
C VAL A 7 -6.81 13.31 4.94
N ALA A 8 -6.27 14.53 5.02
CA ALA A 8 -5.24 15.00 4.09
C ALA A 8 -3.99 14.11 4.13
N GLY A 9 -3.51 13.74 5.31
CA GLY A 9 -2.38 12.84 5.49
C GLY A 9 -2.64 11.44 4.92
N LEU A 10 -3.83 10.89 5.10
CA LEU A 10 -4.24 9.60 4.53
C LEU A 10 -4.19 9.61 3.00
N PHE A 11 -4.62 10.69 2.34
CA PHE A 11 -4.49 10.84 0.89
C PHE A 11 -3.04 10.96 0.43
N VAL A 12 -2.20 11.69 1.16
CA VAL A 12 -0.76 11.78 0.87
C VAL A 12 -0.12 10.39 0.95
N ILE A 13 -0.44 9.61 1.99
CA ILE A 13 0.04 8.22 2.14
C ILE A 13 -0.46 7.36 0.98
N ALA A 14 -1.74 7.46 0.60
CA ALA A 14 -2.29 6.69 -0.51
C ALA A 14 -1.61 7.01 -1.86
N LEU A 15 -1.29 8.28 -2.11
CA LEU A 15 -0.54 8.72 -3.30
C LEU A 15 0.91 8.22 -3.26
N ALA A 16 1.58 8.36 -2.12
CA ALA A 16 2.94 7.84 -1.94
C ALA A 16 2.96 6.31 -2.19
N SER A 17 1.97 5.59 -1.66
CA SER A 17 1.78 4.16 -1.90
C SER A 17 1.63 3.83 -3.37
N PHE A 18 0.85 4.61 -4.11
CA PHE A 18 0.73 4.45 -5.55
C PHE A 18 2.08 4.65 -6.26
N PHE A 19 2.79 5.76 -5.99
CA PHE A 19 4.04 6.08 -6.69
C PHE A 19 5.13 5.03 -6.44
N TYR A 20 5.32 4.62 -5.18
CA TYR A 20 6.38 3.67 -4.88
C TYR A 20 6.02 2.26 -5.39
N ILE A 21 4.77 1.79 -5.29
CA ILE A 21 4.38 0.47 -5.82
C ILE A 21 4.48 0.45 -7.34
N SER A 22 4.12 1.56 -8.00
CA SER A 22 4.22 1.71 -9.46
C SER A 22 5.66 1.62 -9.96
N SER A 23 6.66 1.94 -9.13
CA SER A 23 8.07 1.84 -9.50
C SER A 23 8.55 0.39 -9.69
N GLY A 24 7.83 -0.60 -9.17
CA GLY A 24 8.14 -2.02 -9.38
C GLY A 24 9.33 -2.56 -8.58
N PHE A 25 10.02 -1.74 -7.77
CA PHE A 25 11.21 -2.13 -6.97
C PHE A 25 10.92 -2.99 -5.73
N GLY A 26 9.75 -3.63 -5.66
CA GLY A 26 9.32 -4.36 -4.47
C GLY A 26 8.38 -3.53 -3.58
N ALA A 27 7.34 -4.18 -3.03
CA ALA A 27 6.47 -3.57 -2.04
C ALA A 27 6.84 -3.97 -0.63
N GLY A 28 6.75 -3.03 0.33
CA GLY A 28 6.98 -3.32 1.75
C GLY A 28 6.04 -4.42 2.27
N PRO A 29 6.39 -5.16 3.34
CA PRO A 29 5.69 -6.39 3.75
C PRO A 29 4.18 -6.20 3.99
N ARG A 30 3.78 -5.07 4.58
CA ARG A 30 2.37 -4.70 4.82
C ARG A 30 1.59 -4.49 3.52
N ASP A 31 2.19 -3.82 2.55
CA ASP A 31 1.60 -3.53 1.24
C ASP A 31 1.67 -4.76 0.31
N SER A 32 2.73 -5.55 0.40
CA SER A 32 2.84 -6.85 -0.25
C SER A 32 1.74 -7.78 0.21
N LEU A 33 1.44 -7.83 1.51
CA LEU A 33 0.32 -8.61 2.04
C LEU A 33 -1.03 -8.14 1.46
N MET A 34 -1.25 -6.82 1.38
CA MET A 34 -2.43 -6.24 0.73
C MET A 34 -2.54 -6.66 -0.74
N VAL A 35 -1.44 -6.59 -1.50
CA VAL A 35 -1.42 -6.99 -2.92
C VAL A 35 -1.66 -8.49 -3.08
N LEU A 36 -1.03 -9.33 -2.24
CA LEU A 36 -1.20 -10.78 -2.27
C LEU A 36 -2.64 -11.19 -1.96
N LEU A 37 -3.23 -10.60 -0.91
CA LEU A 37 -4.63 -10.80 -0.53
C LEU A 37 -5.55 -10.38 -1.68
N SER A 38 -5.33 -9.22 -2.29
CA SER A 38 -6.15 -8.75 -3.41
C SER A 38 -6.03 -9.63 -4.66
N ARG A 39 -4.88 -10.26 -4.90
CA ARG A 39 -4.70 -11.28 -5.94
C ARG A 39 -5.47 -12.57 -5.61
N LYS A 40 -5.39 -13.04 -4.37
CA LYS A 40 -5.98 -14.33 -3.96
C LYS A 40 -7.50 -14.29 -3.74
N THR A 41 -8.03 -13.21 -3.17
CA THR A 41 -9.45 -13.10 -2.78
C THR A 41 -10.33 -12.33 -3.78
N ARG A 42 -9.78 -11.86 -4.90
CA ARG A 42 -10.43 -10.96 -5.88
C ARG A 42 -10.99 -9.65 -5.31
N PHE A 43 -10.89 -9.39 -4.01
CA PHE A 43 -11.32 -8.15 -3.39
C PHE A 43 -10.48 -6.95 -3.83
N SER A 44 -11.07 -5.76 -3.66
CA SER A 44 -10.38 -4.51 -3.97
C SER A 44 -9.19 -4.30 -3.04
N VAL A 45 -8.15 -3.65 -3.56
CA VAL A 45 -6.89 -3.39 -2.84
C VAL A 45 -7.14 -2.58 -1.57
N GLY A 46 -8.04 -1.59 -1.64
CA GLY A 46 -8.44 -0.80 -0.49
C GLY A 46 -9.18 -1.60 0.58
N THR A 47 -10.05 -2.55 0.19
CA THR A 47 -10.71 -3.45 1.14
C THR A 47 -9.70 -4.32 1.88
N CYS A 48 -8.71 -4.88 1.16
CA CYS A 48 -7.64 -5.66 1.78
C CYS A 48 -6.81 -4.79 2.74
N ARG A 49 -6.51 -3.54 2.38
CA ARG A 49 -5.79 -2.60 3.26
C ARG A 49 -6.57 -2.32 4.53
N GLY A 50 -7.85 -1.97 4.40
CA GLY A 50 -8.71 -1.67 5.55
C GLY A 50 -8.82 -2.87 6.48
N ALA A 51 -8.97 -4.08 5.94
CA ALA A 51 -9.03 -5.31 6.74
C ALA A 51 -7.75 -5.57 7.54
N ILE A 52 -6.56 -5.34 6.94
CA ILE A 52 -5.27 -5.46 7.64
C ILE A 52 -5.18 -4.43 8.77
N GLU A 53 -5.56 -3.17 8.52
CA GLU A 53 -5.47 -2.13 9.53
C GLU A 53 -6.43 -2.33 10.69
N VAL A 54 -7.66 -2.75 10.39
CA VAL A 54 -8.65 -3.07 11.41
C VAL A 54 -8.19 -4.27 12.24
N SER A 55 -7.63 -5.32 11.62
CA SER A 55 -7.15 -6.49 12.37
C SER A 55 -5.97 -6.18 13.27
N VAL A 56 -4.99 -5.39 12.79
CA VAL A 56 -3.83 -4.95 13.58
C VAL A 56 -4.27 -4.02 14.71
N THR A 57 -5.18 -3.09 14.42
CA THR A 57 -5.73 -2.16 15.42
C THR A 57 -6.50 -2.91 16.51
N LEU A 58 -7.30 -3.91 16.14
CA LEU A 58 -8.04 -4.74 17.08
C LEU A 58 -7.10 -5.64 17.91
N ALA A 59 -6.08 -6.24 17.28
CA ALA A 59 -5.07 -7.02 17.98
C ALA A 59 -4.32 -6.16 19.01
N GLY A 60 -3.93 -4.94 18.62
CA GLY A 60 -3.32 -3.97 19.52
C GLY A 60 -4.22 -3.58 20.69
N TYR A 61 -5.53 -3.45 20.46
CA TYR A 61 -6.49 -3.21 21.54
C TYR A 61 -6.51 -4.34 22.57
N LEU A 62 -6.61 -5.58 22.08
CA LEU A 62 -6.69 -6.78 22.93
C LEU A 62 -5.44 -6.98 23.77
N MET A 63 -4.28 -6.50 23.30
CA MET A 63 -3.02 -6.48 24.05
C MET A 63 -2.92 -5.34 25.08
N GLY A 64 -3.98 -4.54 25.26
CA GLY A 64 -4.02 -3.41 26.20
C GLY A 64 -3.62 -2.06 25.61
N GLY A 65 -3.50 -1.94 24.29
CA GLY A 65 -3.21 -0.68 23.62
C GLY A 65 -4.40 0.28 23.66
N LEU A 66 -4.13 1.58 23.83
CA LEU A 66 -5.19 2.61 23.78
C LEU A 66 -5.61 2.86 22.32
N LEU A 67 -6.91 2.73 22.05
CA LEU A 67 -7.50 3.19 20.79
C LEU A 67 -8.07 4.59 20.97
N GLY A 68 -7.39 5.56 20.37
CA GLY A 68 -7.97 6.87 20.15
C GLY A 68 -8.93 6.87 18.96
N TRP A 69 -9.84 7.85 18.95
CA TRP A 69 -10.74 8.09 17.82
C TRP A 69 -9.99 8.29 16.49
N GLY A 70 -8.81 8.91 16.51
CA GLY A 70 -7.97 9.09 15.32
C GLY A 70 -7.50 7.77 14.71
N THR A 71 -7.13 6.79 15.53
CA THR A 71 -6.69 5.47 15.07
C THR A 71 -7.83 4.72 14.39
N LEU A 72 -9.01 4.68 15.03
CA LEU A 72 -10.23 4.08 14.46
C LEU A 72 -10.60 4.71 13.12
N LEU A 73 -10.62 6.05 13.07
CA LEU A 73 -10.86 6.79 11.83
C LEU A 73 -9.83 6.43 10.76
N SER A 74 -8.54 6.43 11.08
CA SER A 74 -7.48 6.09 10.12
C SER A 74 -7.56 4.66 9.60
N ALA A 75 -7.86 3.68 10.45
CA ALA A 75 -7.94 2.27 10.07
C ALA A 75 -9.06 2.00 9.07
N VAL A 76 -10.19 2.70 9.20
CA VAL A 76 -11.32 2.60 8.27
C VAL A 76 -11.09 3.45 7.02
N LEU A 77 -10.63 4.69 7.17
CA LEU A 77 -10.49 5.65 6.07
C LEU A 77 -9.36 5.29 5.12
N ILE A 78 -8.25 4.72 5.59
CA ILE A 78 -7.09 4.40 4.74
C ILE A 78 -7.44 3.46 3.59
N GLY A 79 -8.28 2.44 3.85
CA GLY A 79 -8.73 1.52 2.81
C GLY A 79 -9.50 2.25 1.72
N PHE A 80 -10.39 3.16 2.10
CA PHE A 80 -11.17 3.98 1.18
C PHE A 80 -10.29 4.98 0.40
N CYS A 81 -9.35 5.65 1.07
CA CYS A 81 -8.42 6.59 0.44
C CYS A 81 -7.53 5.90 -0.62
N ILE A 82 -7.02 4.70 -0.32
CA ILE A 82 -6.26 3.91 -1.29
C ILE A 82 -7.15 3.50 -2.47
N GLN A 83 -8.38 3.04 -2.20
CA GLN A 83 -9.28 2.64 -3.26
C GLN A 83 -9.66 3.78 -4.20
N ILE A 84 -9.91 4.98 -3.66
CA ILE A 84 -10.15 6.19 -4.45
C ILE A 84 -8.92 6.52 -5.29
N THR A 85 -7.75 6.57 -4.67
CA THR A 85 -6.50 6.95 -5.35
C THR A 85 -6.20 6.01 -6.52
N PHE A 86 -6.32 4.70 -6.30
CA PHE A 86 -6.02 3.69 -7.32
C PHE A 86 -7.08 3.68 -8.43
N ARG A 87 -8.36 3.93 -8.10
CA ARG A 87 -9.43 4.07 -9.09
C ARG A 87 -9.24 5.33 -9.94
N LEU A 88 -8.88 6.45 -9.32
CA LEU A 88 -8.66 7.73 -10.00
C LEU A 88 -7.49 7.64 -10.98
N LEU A 89 -6.41 6.96 -10.57
CA LEU A 89 -5.20 6.78 -11.36
C LEU A 89 -5.25 5.55 -12.28
N ARG A 90 -6.38 4.84 -12.34
CA ARG A 90 -6.59 3.59 -13.10
C ARG A 90 -5.44 2.58 -12.93
N PHE A 91 -4.91 2.49 -11.73
CA PHE A 91 -3.76 1.66 -11.43
C PHE A 91 -4.19 0.25 -11.08
N ASP A 92 -3.59 -0.74 -11.75
CA ASP A 92 -3.73 -2.13 -11.37
C ASP A 92 -2.47 -2.64 -10.66
N PRO A 93 -2.43 -2.65 -9.32
CA PRO A 93 -1.32 -3.24 -8.57
C PRO A 93 -1.20 -4.76 -8.79
N LYS A 94 -2.21 -5.42 -9.35
CA LYS A 94 -2.14 -6.83 -9.73
C LYS A 94 -1.31 -7.06 -11.00
N ALA A 95 -1.12 -6.02 -11.82
CA ALA A 95 -0.31 -6.09 -13.04
C ALA A 95 1.18 -5.81 -12.77
N VAL A 96 1.53 -5.24 -11.62
CA VAL A 96 2.93 -4.93 -11.27
C VAL A 96 3.70 -6.23 -11.07
N LYS A 97 4.64 -6.50 -11.98
CA LYS A 97 5.66 -7.52 -11.82
C LYS A 97 6.78 -6.89 -10.98
N HIS A 98 6.87 -7.31 -9.72
CA HIS A 98 7.93 -6.82 -8.84
C HIS A 98 9.25 -7.38 -9.35
N GLU A 99 10.23 -6.51 -9.58
CA GLU A 99 11.55 -6.96 -10.02
C GLU A 99 12.35 -7.44 -8.83
N ASP A 100 12.99 -8.59 -9.00
CA ASP A 100 13.94 -9.06 -8.02
C ASP A 100 15.24 -8.26 -8.10
N LEU A 101 15.95 -8.17 -6.97
CA LEU A 101 17.28 -7.54 -6.91
C LEU A 101 18.23 -8.12 -7.97
N LEU A 102 18.12 -9.42 -8.24
CA LEU A 102 18.89 -10.12 -9.26
C LEU A 102 18.57 -9.62 -10.67
N GLU A 103 17.28 -9.38 -10.97
CA GLU A 103 16.80 -8.91 -12.27
C GLU A 103 17.24 -7.46 -12.51
N SER A 104 17.18 -6.62 -11.45
CA SER A 104 17.71 -5.26 -11.43
C SER A 104 19.22 -5.22 -11.68
N TRP A 105 19.98 -6.10 -11.03
CA TRP A 105 21.44 -6.18 -11.19
C TRP A 105 21.83 -6.62 -12.61
N ARG A 106 21.09 -7.57 -13.20
CA ARG A 106 21.28 -8.01 -14.59
C ARG A 106 21.00 -6.91 -15.62
N LYS A 107 19.96 -6.09 -15.38
CA LYS A 107 19.66 -4.92 -16.23
C LYS A 107 20.73 -3.85 -16.15
N LEU A 108 21.25 -3.56 -14.97
CA LEU A 108 22.37 -2.63 -14.80
C LEU A 108 23.61 -3.10 -15.56
N GLY A 109 23.95 -4.40 -15.48
CA GLY A 109 25.06 -4.97 -16.25
C GLY A 109 24.90 -4.81 -17.76
N THR A 110 23.70 -5.06 -18.29
CA THR A 110 23.42 -4.92 -19.73
C THR A 110 23.37 -3.46 -20.20
N LEU A 111 22.93 -2.52 -19.35
CA LEU A 111 22.95 -1.08 -19.66
C LEU A 111 24.38 -0.51 -19.69
N VAL A 112 25.28 -1.02 -18.86
CA VAL A 112 26.71 -0.66 -18.88
C VAL A 112 27.37 -1.21 -20.15
N GLN A 113 27.05 -2.46 -20.54
CA GLN A 113 27.62 -3.10 -21.72
C GLN A 113 27.15 -2.48 -23.05
N LYS A 114 25.99 -1.83 -23.07
CA LYS A 114 25.44 -1.13 -24.25
C LYS A 114 26.02 0.26 -24.48
N ARG A 115 26.83 0.76 -23.53
CA ARG A 115 27.43 2.11 -23.55
C ARG A 115 28.93 2.08 -23.85
N VAL A 116 29.51 0.90 -24.04
CA VAL A 116 30.87 0.65 -24.56
C VAL A 116 30.74 0.12 -25.98
#